data_AF-A0A955WHN4-F1
#
_entry.id   AF-A0A955WHN4-F1
#
_cell.length_a   1.000
_cell.length_b   1.000
_cell.length_c   1.000
_cell.angle_alpha   90.00
_cell.angle_beta   90.00
_cell.angle_gamma   90.00
#
_symmetry.space_group_name_H-M   'P 1'
#
loop_
_entity.id
_entity.type
_entity.pdbx_description
1 polymer ?
#
loop_
_entity_poly.entity_id
_entity_poly.type
_entity_poly.pdbx_seq_one_letter_code
_entity_poly.pdbx_strand_id
1 'polypeptide(L)'
;MREVPDKLLTLGLVGLGLAHELNAPLTATRLGLELLALRLRGPRAPAPDEAADEIDRLLSRLLRATELIDRFRRFARGRGGKPRAVALDEVVDSVCALVRPALGELNGVLLVRGARSPAAQVVVDALLLEQAAAIAVLNAGDALAERSGTVTLSVGADEARAWILVADDGPGFTEPDSAGVAGYSTKGAAGMGVGLALARQILAQAGGALETS
;
A
#
# COMPACT_ATOMS: atom_id res chain seq x y z
N MET A 1 -7.51 31.38 -1.48
CA MET A 1 -7.61 30.54 -2.69
C MET A 1 -7.54 29.10 -2.22
N ARG A 2 -8.50 28.24 -2.61
CA ARG A 2 -8.79 26.94 -1.96
C ARG A 2 -7.76 25.85 -2.30
N GLU A 3 -6.87 25.50 -1.36
CA GLU A 3 -5.95 24.34 -1.42
C GLU A 3 -6.63 23.04 -0.92
N VAL A 4 -7.60 22.52 -1.67
CA VAL A 4 -8.37 21.30 -1.31
C VAL A 4 -8.36 20.15 -2.35
N PRO A 5 -7.81 20.23 -3.60
CA PRO A 5 -7.92 19.08 -4.53
C PRO A 5 -7.06 17.85 -4.19
N ASP A 6 -5.78 18.02 -3.85
CA ASP A 6 -4.81 16.90 -3.93
C ASP A 6 -4.95 15.89 -2.78
N LYS A 7 -5.31 16.36 -1.58
CA LYS A 7 -5.56 15.50 -0.42
C LYS A 7 -6.80 14.62 -0.61
N LEU A 8 -7.84 15.16 -1.27
CA LEU A 8 -9.07 14.43 -1.61
C LEU A 8 -8.84 13.43 -2.74
N LEU A 9 -8.00 13.75 -3.73
CA LEU A 9 -7.63 12.82 -4.81
C LEU A 9 -6.78 11.64 -4.29
N THR A 10 -5.82 11.92 -3.39
CA THR A 10 -5.03 10.88 -2.70
C THR A 10 -5.90 9.98 -1.83
N LEU A 11 -6.77 10.57 -1.02
CA LEU A 11 -7.77 9.85 -0.23
C LEU A 11 -8.79 9.12 -1.11
N GLY A 12 -9.06 9.61 -2.33
CA GLY A 12 -9.97 9.01 -3.29
C GLY A 12 -9.37 7.77 -3.96
N LEU A 13 -8.11 7.82 -4.38
CA LEU A 13 -7.40 6.67 -4.97
C LEU A 13 -7.10 5.58 -3.93
N VAL A 14 -6.56 5.98 -2.76
CA VAL A 14 -6.36 5.05 -1.63
C VAL A 14 -7.71 4.59 -1.06
N GLY A 15 -8.74 5.45 -1.08
CA GLY A 15 -10.09 5.13 -0.64
C GLY A 15 -10.83 4.16 -1.56
N LEU A 16 -10.60 4.21 -2.88
CA LEU A 16 -11.13 3.21 -3.81
C LEU A 16 -10.47 1.84 -3.59
N GLY A 17 -9.14 1.81 -3.41
CA GLY A 17 -8.40 0.59 -3.05
C GLY A 17 -8.85 0.03 -1.69
N LEU A 18 -9.01 0.90 -0.69
CA LEU A 18 -9.54 0.54 0.62
C LEU A 18 -10.97 0.02 0.53
N ALA A 19 -11.86 0.68 -0.23
CA ALA A 19 -13.22 0.23 -0.39
C ALA A 19 -13.25 -1.17 -1.00
N HIS A 20 -12.40 -1.44 -1.99
CA HIS A 20 -12.26 -2.76 -2.59
C HIS A 20 -11.73 -3.79 -1.56
N GLU A 21 -10.65 -3.47 -0.85
CA GLU A 21 -10.02 -4.35 0.15
C GLU A 21 -10.85 -4.56 1.43
N LEU A 22 -11.75 -3.64 1.77
CA LEU A 22 -12.72 -3.83 2.86
C LEU A 22 -13.91 -4.64 2.38
N ASN A 23 -14.40 -4.37 1.17
CA ASN A 23 -15.54 -5.09 0.63
C ASN A 23 -15.24 -6.58 0.47
N ALA A 24 -14.02 -6.99 0.13
CA ALA A 24 -13.65 -8.40 -0.02
C ALA A 24 -13.81 -9.25 1.26
N PRO A 25 -13.12 -8.97 2.40
CA PRO A 25 -13.26 -9.73 3.63
C PRO A 25 -14.66 -9.58 4.24
N LEU A 26 -15.32 -8.42 4.10
CA LEU A 26 -16.68 -8.22 4.59
C LEU A 26 -17.70 -9.05 3.80
N THR A 27 -17.57 -9.09 2.46
CA THR A 27 -18.41 -9.91 1.59
C THR A 27 -18.19 -11.39 1.86
N ALA A 28 -16.93 -11.83 1.97
CA ALA A 28 -16.59 -13.21 2.29
C ALA A 28 -17.10 -13.63 3.68
N THR A 29 -17.04 -12.73 4.67
CA THR A 29 -17.57 -13.01 6.02
C THR A 29 -19.09 -13.10 6.00
N ARG A 30 -19.78 -12.17 5.30
CA ARG A 30 -21.24 -12.21 5.14
C ARG A 30 -21.70 -13.51 4.48
N LEU A 31 -21.10 -13.89 3.36
CA LEU A 31 -21.43 -15.14 2.66
C LEU A 31 -21.18 -16.38 3.54
N GLY A 32 -20.08 -16.38 4.29
CA GLY A 32 -19.78 -17.47 5.23
C GLY A 32 -20.83 -17.58 6.34
N LEU A 33 -21.27 -16.45 6.91
CA LEU A 33 -22.36 -16.43 7.90
C LEU A 33 -23.70 -16.88 7.32
N GLU A 34 -24.03 -16.45 6.10
CA GLU A 34 -25.25 -16.89 5.39
C GLU A 34 -25.24 -18.41 5.14
N LEU A 35 -24.10 -18.95 4.70
CA LEU A 35 -23.93 -20.38 4.45
C LEU A 35 -24.01 -21.19 5.76
N LEU A 36 -23.34 -20.72 6.82
CA LEU A 36 -23.39 -21.37 8.13
C LEU A 36 -24.82 -21.36 8.69
N ALA A 37 -25.53 -20.24 8.58
CA ALA A 37 -26.93 -20.14 9.01
C ALA A 37 -27.86 -21.08 8.23
N LEU A 38 -27.66 -21.22 6.91
CA LEU A 38 -28.39 -22.18 6.08
C LEU A 38 -28.11 -23.63 6.51
N ARG A 39 -26.84 -23.98 6.75
CA ARG A 39 -26.42 -25.32 7.16
C ARG A 39 -26.97 -25.70 8.54
N LEU A 40 -26.92 -24.79 9.51
CA LEU A 40 -27.46 -24.99 10.86
C LEU A 40 -28.97 -25.24 10.88
N ARG A 41 -29.71 -24.70 9.90
CA ARG A 41 -31.16 -24.92 9.74
C ARG A 41 -31.49 -26.15 8.90
N GLY A 42 -30.49 -26.77 8.29
CA GLY A 42 -30.65 -27.91 7.40
C GLY A 42 -30.60 -29.25 8.12
N PRO A 43 -31.04 -30.33 7.47
CA PRO A 43 -30.99 -31.69 8.01
C PRO A 43 -29.54 -32.23 8.16
N ARG A 44 -28.53 -31.48 7.69
CA ARG A 44 -27.10 -31.77 7.82
C ARG A 44 -26.38 -30.62 8.52
N ALA A 45 -26.88 -30.24 9.70
CA ALA A 45 -26.23 -29.25 10.53
C ALA A 45 -24.82 -29.75 10.94
N PRO A 46 -23.79 -28.88 10.88
CA PRO A 46 -22.45 -29.22 11.34
C PRO A 46 -22.46 -29.54 12.85
N ALA A 47 -21.48 -30.32 13.29
CA ALA A 47 -21.27 -30.53 14.72
C ALA A 47 -20.95 -29.19 15.42
N PRO A 48 -21.22 -29.05 16.74
CA PRO A 48 -20.95 -27.81 17.47
C PRO A 48 -19.50 -27.31 17.31
N ASP A 49 -18.52 -28.22 17.36
CA ASP A 49 -17.11 -27.88 17.23
C ASP A 49 -16.76 -27.39 15.80
N GLU A 50 -17.33 -28.01 14.77
CA GLU A 50 -17.16 -27.57 13.37
C GLU A 50 -17.76 -26.18 13.14
N ALA A 51 -18.92 -25.90 13.75
CA ALA A 51 -19.54 -24.59 13.68
C ALA A 51 -18.71 -23.52 14.42
N ALA A 52 -18.13 -23.87 15.56
CA ALA A 52 -17.22 -22.99 16.31
C ALA A 52 -15.96 -22.66 15.51
N ASP A 53 -15.32 -23.66 14.90
CA ASP A 53 -14.16 -23.46 14.02
C ASP A 53 -14.49 -22.53 12.83
N GLU A 54 -15.67 -22.70 12.23
CA GLU A 54 -16.13 -21.86 11.12
C GLU A 54 -16.37 -20.41 11.59
N ILE A 55 -16.94 -20.21 12.78
CA ILE A 55 -17.11 -18.90 13.42
C ILE A 55 -15.76 -18.23 13.70
N ASP A 56 -14.79 -18.96 14.25
CA ASP A 56 -13.45 -18.41 14.57
C ASP A 56 -12.70 -17.94 13.31
N ARG A 57 -12.85 -18.68 12.21
CA ARG A 57 -12.30 -18.27 10.90
C ARG A 57 -12.96 -16.99 10.39
N LEU A 58 -14.27 -16.82 10.57
CA LEU A 58 -15.02 -15.62 10.18
C LEU A 58 -14.65 -14.41 11.06
N LEU A 59 -14.52 -14.61 12.37
CA LEU A 59 -14.05 -13.58 13.31
C LEU A 59 -12.64 -13.11 12.98
N SER A 60 -11.74 -14.03 12.65
CA SER A 60 -10.38 -13.69 12.23
C SER A 60 -10.34 -12.81 10.98
N ARG A 61 -11.26 -13.02 10.03
CA ARG A 61 -11.40 -12.18 8.82
C ARG A 61 -11.92 -10.78 9.15
N LEU A 62 -12.90 -10.69 10.05
CA LEU A 62 -13.43 -9.42 10.56
C LEU A 62 -12.37 -8.60 11.31
N LEU A 63 -11.54 -9.24 12.13
CA LEU A 63 -10.44 -8.60 12.84
C LEU A 63 -9.43 -7.99 11.85
N ARG A 64 -9.07 -8.72 10.80
CA ARG A 64 -8.17 -8.21 9.74
C ARG A 64 -8.76 -7.00 9.01
N ALA A 65 -10.06 -7.02 8.70
CA ALA A 65 -10.75 -5.89 8.09
C ALA A 65 -10.76 -4.66 9.01
N THR A 66 -10.95 -4.87 10.31
CA THR A 66 -10.93 -3.80 11.32
C THR A 66 -9.53 -3.18 11.44
N GLU A 67 -8.49 -4.00 11.38
CA GLU A 67 -7.11 -3.52 11.42
C GLU A 67 -6.73 -2.71 10.17
N LEU A 68 -7.24 -3.08 9.00
CA LEU A 68 -7.14 -2.29 7.76
C LEU A 68 -7.84 -0.93 7.92
N ILE A 69 -9.05 -0.90 8.48
CA ILE A 69 -9.77 0.35 8.78
C ILE A 69 -8.96 1.23 9.74
N ASP A 70 -8.34 0.65 10.77
CA ASP A 70 -7.56 1.41 11.74
C ASP A 70 -6.24 1.94 11.16
N ARG A 71 -5.55 1.14 10.33
CA ARG A 71 -4.40 1.60 9.52
C ARG A 71 -4.80 2.76 8.62
N PHE A 72 -5.93 2.65 7.92
CA PHE A 72 -6.43 3.73 7.07
C PHE A 72 -6.88 4.96 7.86
N ARG A 73 -7.53 4.78 9.01
CA ARG A 73 -7.89 5.89 9.90
C ARG A 73 -6.67 6.60 10.45
N ARG A 74 -5.53 5.92 10.64
CA ARG A 74 -4.25 6.55 11.00
C ARG A 74 -3.69 7.34 9.80
N PHE A 75 -3.72 6.75 8.61
CA PHE A 75 -3.35 7.41 7.35
C PHE A 75 -4.18 8.67 7.07
N ALA A 76 -5.51 8.59 7.17
CA ALA A 76 -6.44 9.68 6.88
C ALA A 76 -6.49 10.77 7.96
N ARG A 77 -6.16 10.43 9.22
CA ARG A 77 -6.08 11.40 10.33
C ARG A 77 -4.74 12.16 10.40
N GLY A 78 -3.81 11.92 9.48
CA GLY A 78 -2.55 12.67 9.36
C GLY A 78 -2.76 14.17 9.14
N ARG A 79 -2.96 14.92 10.23
CA ARG A 79 -2.40 16.26 10.36
C ARG A 79 -0.91 16.03 10.57
N GLY A 80 -0.08 16.58 9.68
CA GLY A 80 1.35 16.28 9.61
C GLY A 80 1.99 16.20 10.98
N GLY A 81 2.73 15.12 11.21
CA GLY A 81 3.66 15.07 12.33
C GLY A 81 4.65 16.21 12.17
N LYS A 82 5.15 16.76 13.29
CA LYS A 82 6.30 17.65 13.21
C LYS A 82 7.48 16.86 12.63
N PRO A 83 8.27 17.45 11.71
CA PRO A 83 9.51 16.84 11.28
C PRO A 83 10.33 16.40 12.48
N ARG A 84 10.75 15.13 12.48
CA ARG A 84 11.57 14.52 13.52
C ARG A 84 12.65 13.67 12.88
N ALA A 85 13.68 13.31 13.64
CA ALA A 85 14.63 12.30 13.19
C ALA A 85 13.90 10.97 12.99
N VAL A 86 14.07 10.38 11.82
CA VAL A 86 13.47 9.12 11.39
C VAL A 86 14.56 8.27 10.75
N ALA A 87 14.65 7.00 11.16
CA ALA A 87 15.46 6.01 10.46
C ALA A 87 14.68 5.49 9.25
N LEU A 88 15.26 5.56 8.05
CA LEU A 88 14.58 5.13 6.83
C LEU A 88 14.28 3.62 6.82
N ASP A 89 15.04 2.82 7.55
CA ASP A 89 14.74 1.41 7.77
C ASP A 89 13.37 1.18 8.44
N GLU A 90 12.99 2.01 9.42
CA GLU A 90 11.68 1.91 10.11
C GLU A 90 10.53 2.28 9.18
N VAL A 91 10.73 3.27 8.33
CA VAL A 91 9.77 3.69 7.29
C VAL A 91 9.56 2.54 6.31
N VAL A 92 10.64 1.96 5.79
CA VAL A 92 10.55 0.86 4.83
C VAL A 92 9.91 -0.37 5.45
N ASP A 93 10.22 -0.71 6.69
CA ASP A 93 9.59 -1.84 7.39
C ASP A 93 8.08 -1.62 7.56
N SER A 94 7.67 -0.39 7.89
CA SER A 94 6.25 0.00 8.01
C SER A 94 5.51 -0.06 6.66
N VAL A 95 6.13 0.46 5.60
CA VAL A 95 5.59 0.39 4.23
C VAL A 95 5.49 -1.05 3.75
N CYS A 96 6.52 -1.86 3.97
CA CYS A 96 6.48 -3.28 3.61
C CYS A 96 5.34 -4.02 4.32
N ALA A 97 5.11 -3.75 5.60
CA ALA A 97 3.99 -4.35 6.34
C ALA A 97 2.63 -3.88 5.77
N LEU A 98 2.52 -2.61 5.37
CA LEU A 98 1.30 -2.02 4.81
C LEU A 98 0.94 -2.61 3.44
N VAL A 99 1.91 -2.74 2.53
CA VAL A 99 1.66 -3.08 1.11
C VAL A 99 1.74 -4.58 0.81
N ARG A 100 2.31 -5.39 1.71
CA ARG A 100 2.45 -6.85 1.53
C ARG A 100 1.12 -7.56 1.25
N PRO A 101 -0.01 -7.25 1.92
CA PRO A 101 -1.30 -7.86 1.59
C PRO A 101 -1.73 -7.56 0.14
N ALA A 102 -1.64 -6.29 -0.27
CA ALA A 102 -2.05 -5.86 -1.61
C ALA A 102 -1.22 -6.54 -2.71
N LEU A 103 0.10 -6.64 -2.53
CA LEU A 103 0.97 -7.31 -3.50
C LEU A 103 0.77 -8.84 -3.52
N GLY A 104 0.38 -9.44 -2.40
CA GLY A 104 0.16 -10.89 -2.31
C GLY A 104 -1.04 -11.40 -3.10
N GLU A 105 -2.00 -10.53 -3.44
CA GLU A 105 -3.14 -10.84 -4.31
C GLU A 105 -2.76 -10.82 -5.80
N LEU A 106 -1.62 -10.21 -6.15
CA LEU A 106 -1.10 -10.20 -7.51
C LEU A 106 -0.40 -11.53 -7.80
N ASN A 107 -0.65 -12.08 -8.99
CA ASN A 107 -0.18 -13.41 -9.36
C ASN A 107 1.36 -13.48 -9.46
N GLY A 108 1.99 -13.98 -8.39
CA GLY A 108 3.42 -14.25 -8.34
C GLY A 108 4.28 -13.01 -8.14
N VAL A 109 3.74 -11.94 -7.53
CA VAL A 109 4.53 -10.77 -7.11
C VAL A 109 5.11 -10.99 -5.71
N LEU A 110 6.43 -10.90 -5.59
CA LEU A 110 7.15 -11.05 -4.33
C LEU A 110 7.61 -9.68 -3.82
N LEU A 111 7.34 -9.40 -2.55
CA LEU A 111 7.86 -8.22 -1.86
C LEU A 111 9.09 -8.57 -1.04
N VAL A 112 10.25 -8.07 -1.46
CA VAL A 112 11.56 -8.32 -0.87
C VAL A 112 12.07 -7.08 -0.12
N ARG A 113 12.53 -7.28 1.11
CA ARG A 113 13.30 -6.29 1.84
C ARG A 113 14.77 -6.46 1.45
N GLY A 114 15.31 -5.49 0.72
CA GLY A 114 16.70 -5.45 0.27
C GLY A 114 17.65 -4.83 1.30
N ALA A 115 18.60 -4.04 0.82
CA ALA A 115 19.66 -3.47 1.66
C ALA A 115 19.09 -2.58 2.79
N ARG A 116 19.69 -2.68 3.98
CA ARG A 116 19.42 -1.83 5.15
C ARG A 116 20.56 -0.83 5.30
N SER A 117 20.27 0.34 5.87
CA SER A 117 21.29 1.35 6.16
C SER A 117 20.96 2.06 7.47
N PRO A 118 21.54 1.61 8.60
CA PRO A 118 21.31 2.24 9.91
C PRO A 118 21.74 3.71 9.97
N ALA A 119 22.65 4.11 9.07
CA ALA A 119 23.14 5.50 8.94
C ALA A 119 22.15 6.41 8.19
N ALA A 120 21.15 5.84 7.49
CA ALA A 120 20.17 6.58 6.72
C ALA A 120 19.08 7.18 7.63
N GLN A 121 19.40 8.33 8.22
CA GLN A 121 18.49 9.10 9.06
C GLN A 121 18.18 10.46 8.43
N VAL A 122 16.92 10.88 8.50
CA VAL A 122 16.45 12.14 7.94
C VAL A 122 15.51 12.84 8.92
N VAL A 123 15.44 14.18 8.85
CA VAL A 123 14.50 14.98 9.63
C VAL A 123 13.29 15.30 8.77
N VAL A 124 12.17 14.64 9.05
CA VAL A 124 11.01 14.64 8.16
C VAL A 124 9.76 14.18 8.91
N ASP A 125 8.58 14.45 8.35
CA ASP A 125 7.38 13.74 8.77
C ASP A 125 7.41 12.33 8.20
N ALA A 126 7.61 11.33 9.08
CA ALA A 126 7.65 9.91 8.71
C ALA A 126 6.42 9.51 7.87
N LEU A 127 5.25 10.08 8.18
CA LEU A 127 4.01 9.75 7.47
C LEU A 127 4.06 10.17 6.00
N LEU A 128 4.68 11.31 5.67
CA LEU A 128 4.82 11.76 4.28
C LEU A 128 5.73 10.82 3.49
N LEU A 129 6.82 10.35 4.10
CA LEU A 129 7.71 9.37 3.50
C LEU A 129 7.03 8.02 3.28
N GLU A 130 6.32 7.52 4.29
CA GLU A 130 5.55 6.27 4.19
C GLU A 130 4.52 6.34 3.06
N GLN A 131 3.84 7.48 2.91
CA GLN A 131 2.87 7.71 1.82
C GLN A 131 3.54 7.66 0.45
N ALA A 132 4.62 8.43 0.25
CA ALA A 132 5.32 8.48 -1.02
C ALA A 132 5.90 7.10 -1.40
N ALA A 133 6.51 6.41 -0.44
CA ALA A 133 7.07 5.09 -0.64
C ALA A 133 5.99 4.04 -0.94
N ALA A 134 4.85 4.05 -0.23
CA ALA A 134 3.75 3.13 -0.50
C ALA A 134 3.18 3.32 -1.92
N ILE A 135 3.04 4.58 -2.36
CA ILE A 135 2.59 4.88 -3.74
C ILE A 135 3.57 4.31 -4.77
N ALA A 136 4.89 4.48 -4.56
CA ALA A 136 5.90 3.94 -5.46
C ALA A 136 5.86 2.41 -5.51
N VAL A 137 5.71 1.73 -4.37
CA VAL A 137 5.63 0.27 -4.29
C VAL A 137 4.38 -0.30 -4.94
N LEU A 138 3.22 0.33 -4.73
CA LEU A 138 1.99 -0.09 -5.39
C LEU A 138 2.08 0.12 -6.91
N ASN A 139 2.70 1.22 -7.35
CA ASN A 139 2.93 1.44 -8.78
C ASN A 139 3.84 0.37 -9.41
N ALA A 140 4.87 -0.07 -8.67
CA ALA A 140 5.75 -1.18 -9.05
C ALA A 140 5.00 -2.52 -9.10
N GLY A 141 4.17 -2.81 -8.09
CA GLY A 141 3.31 -4.00 -8.07
C GLY A 141 2.35 -4.06 -9.26
N ASP A 142 1.68 -2.95 -9.56
CA ASP A 142 0.79 -2.84 -10.72
C ASP A 142 1.52 -3.09 -12.05
N ALA A 143 2.80 -2.70 -12.17
CA ALA A 143 3.61 -2.96 -13.37
C ALA A 143 3.85 -4.47 -13.57
N LEU A 144 3.68 -5.25 -12.51
CA LEU A 144 3.76 -6.70 -12.48
C LEU A 144 2.39 -7.38 -12.44
N ALA A 145 1.25 -6.67 -12.49
CA ALA A 145 -0.06 -7.31 -12.29
C ALA A 145 -0.37 -8.46 -13.29
N GLU A 146 0.20 -8.42 -14.50
CA GLU A 146 0.03 -9.44 -15.55
C GLU A 146 1.19 -10.46 -15.62
N ARG A 147 2.14 -10.44 -14.67
CA ARG A 147 3.29 -11.35 -14.65
C ARG A 147 3.83 -11.60 -13.24
N SER A 148 4.52 -12.72 -13.06
CA SER A 148 5.29 -12.90 -11.83
C SER A 148 6.52 -11.99 -11.84
N GLY A 149 6.92 -11.54 -10.65
CA GLY A 149 8.03 -10.62 -10.49
C GLY A 149 8.33 -10.29 -9.04
N THR A 150 9.27 -9.39 -8.81
CA THR A 150 9.78 -9.01 -7.51
C THR A 150 9.84 -7.50 -7.37
N VAL A 151 9.21 -6.96 -6.34
CA VAL A 151 9.41 -5.59 -5.88
C VAL A 151 10.36 -5.62 -4.69
N THR A 152 11.48 -4.91 -4.79
CA THR A 152 12.51 -4.81 -3.75
C THR A 152 12.55 -3.40 -3.18
N LEU A 153 12.41 -3.28 -1.86
CA LEU A 153 12.68 -2.02 -1.15
C LEU A 153 14.04 -2.07 -0.47
N SER A 154 14.90 -1.11 -0.78
CA SER A 154 16.22 -0.94 -0.16
C SER A 154 16.37 0.45 0.43
N VAL A 155 17.28 0.60 1.40
CA VAL A 155 17.65 1.88 1.99
C VAL A 155 19.13 2.09 1.76
N GLY A 156 19.49 3.31 1.36
CA GLY A 156 20.86 3.74 1.19
C GLY A 156 21.10 5.13 1.74
N ALA A 157 22.36 5.45 1.97
CA ALA A 157 22.83 6.78 2.30
C ALA A 157 24.26 6.97 1.79
N ASP A 158 24.57 8.21 1.42
CA ASP A 158 25.91 8.71 1.14
C ASP A 158 26.14 10.01 1.96
N GLU A 159 27.24 10.71 1.69
CA GLU A 159 27.58 11.96 2.39
C GLU A 159 26.60 13.10 2.15
N ALA A 160 25.83 13.07 1.05
CA ALA A 160 24.96 14.16 0.62
C ALA A 160 23.46 13.86 0.84
N ARG A 161 23.04 12.59 0.76
CA ARG A 161 21.64 12.20 0.79
C ARG A 161 21.41 10.80 1.36
N ALA A 162 20.19 10.59 1.86
CA ALA A 162 19.66 9.27 2.18
C ALA A 162 18.44 9.01 1.29
N TRP A 163 18.22 7.75 0.92
CA TRP A 163 17.16 7.37 -0.02
C TRP A 163 16.50 6.04 0.32
N ILE A 164 15.24 5.93 -0.10
CA ILE A 164 14.52 4.66 -0.24
C ILE A 164 14.53 4.34 -1.73
N LEU A 165 15.06 3.18 -2.07
CA LEU A 165 15.03 2.64 -3.43
C LEU A 165 13.89 1.62 -3.53
N VAL A 166 12.97 1.84 -4.47
CA VAL A 166 11.96 0.87 -4.88
C VAL A 166 12.35 0.38 -6.27
N ALA A 167 12.64 -0.92 -6.40
CA ALA A 167 13.02 -1.54 -7.66
C ALA A 167 12.04 -2.67 -8.00
N ASP A 168 11.67 -2.78 -9.26
CA ASP A 168 10.91 -3.92 -9.80
C ASP A 168 11.58 -4.53 -11.02
N ASP A 169 11.23 -5.77 -11.33
CA ASP A 169 11.64 -6.51 -12.53
C ASP A 169 10.58 -6.43 -13.65
N GLY A 170 9.78 -5.36 -13.64
CA GLY A 170 8.76 -5.08 -14.62
C GLY A 170 9.33 -4.58 -15.95
N PRO A 171 8.45 -4.18 -16.89
CA PRO A 171 8.83 -3.74 -18.22
C PRO A 171 9.59 -2.40 -18.24
N GLY A 172 9.72 -1.72 -17.09
CA GLY A 172 10.35 -0.41 -16.98
C GLY A 172 9.51 0.73 -17.58
N PHE A 173 10.11 1.91 -17.66
CA PHE A 173 9.52 3.08 -18.31
C PHE A 173 10.02 3.21 -19.75
N THR A 174 9.11 3.44 -20.70
CA THR A 174 9.50 3.77 -22.08
C THR A 174 10.18 5.14 -22.16
N GLU A 175 9.85 6.06 -21.25
CA GLU A 175 10.51 7.37 -21.04
C GLU A 175 10.65 7.64 -19.52
N PRO A 176 11.83 7.39 -18.92
CA PRO A 176 12.05 7.53 -17.47
C PRO A 176 11.87 8.95 -16.94
N ASP A 177 12.20 9.97 -17.73
CA ASP A 177 12.06 11.40 -17.36
C ASP A 177 10.58 11.86 -17.34
N SER A 178 9.71 11.16 -18.08
CA SER A 178 8.26 11.40 -18.09
C SER A 178 7.56 10.71 -16.90
N ALA A 179 8.24 9.80 -16.20
CA ALA A 179 7.71 9.11 -15.02
C ALA A 179 7.54 10.09 -13.84
N GLY A 180 6.28 10.31 -13.45
CA GLY A 180 5.92 11.27 -12.42
C GLY A 180 5.55 12.67 -12.93
N VAL A 181 5.34 12.83 -14.24
CA VAL A 181 4.56 13.94 -14.80
C VAL A 181 3.07 13.57 -14.70
N ALA A 182 2.25 14.46 -14.13
CA ALA A 182 0.81 14.24 -14.03
C ALA A 182 0.20 14.02 -15.42
N GLY A 183 -0.46 12.88 -15.62
CA GLY A 183 -1.08 12.50 -16.90
C GLY A 183 -0.21 11.62 -17.81
N TYR A 184 1.04 11.30 -17.42
CA TYR A 184 1.85 10.31 -18.13
C TYR A 184 1.62 8.92 -17.54
N SER A 185 1.16 7.98 -18.36
CA SER A 185 0.89 6.60 -17.98
C SER A 185 1.25 5.65 -19.11
N THR A 186 2.05 4.64 -18.78
CA THR A 186 2.35 3.51 -19.67
C THR A 186 1.24 2.45 -19.67
N LYS A 187 0.19 2.62 -18.85
CA LYS A 187 -0.89 1.64 -18.60
C LYS A 187 -2.20 1.93 -19.38
N GLY A 188 -2.17 2.78 -20.40
CA GLY A 188 -3.37 3.14 -21.18
C GLY A 188 -4.50 3.75 -20.34
N ALA A 189 -5.76 3.44 -20.65
CA ALA A 189 -6.94 4.05 -20.02
C ALA A 189 -7.13 3.72 -18.52
N ALA A 190 -6.42 2.73 -17.97
CA ALA A 190 -6.53 2.30 -16.57
C ALA A 190 -5.56 3.05 -15.63
N GLY A 191 -4.47 3.59 -16.15
CA GLY A 191 -3.51 4.36 -15.36
C GLY A 191 -3.69 5.85 -15.60
N MET A 192 -4.15 6.60 -14.60
CA MET A 192 -4.32 8.06 -14.73
C MET A 192 -2.98 8.84 -14.75
N GLY A 193 -1.83 8.18 -14.51
CA GLY A 193 -0.53 8.84 -14.43
C GLY A 193 -0.37 9.75 -13.20
N VAL A 194 -1.16 9.49 -12.15
CA VAL A 194 -1.26 10.36 -10.97
C VAL A 194 -0.38 9.89 -9.80
N GLY A 195 -0.09 8.59 -9.70
CA GLY A 195 0.61 7.99 -8.56
C GLY A 195 1.99 8.61 -8.31
N LEU A 196 2.93 8.45 -9.24
CA LEU A 196 4.29 8.99 -9.06
C LEU A 196 4.33 10.53 -9.02
N ALA A 197 3.41 11.21 -9.71
CA ALA A 197 3.29 12.67 -9.65
C ALA A 197 2.91 13.13 -8.22
N LEU A 198 1.97 12.42 -7.59
CA LEU A 198 1.60 12.65 -6.20
C LEU A 198 2.74 12.31 -5.23
N ALA A 199 3.44 11.19 -5.44
CA ALA A 199 4.61 10.84 -4.62
C ALA A 199 5.69 11.93 -4.70
N ARG A 200 5.93 12.49 -5.90
CA ARG A 200 6.84 13.62 -6.13
C ARG A 200 6.39 14.87 -5.36
N GLN A 201 5.09 15.20 -5.38
CA GLN A 201 4.54 16.33 -4.63
C GLN A 201 4.66 16.15 -3.11
N ILE A 202 4.35 14.95 -2.59
CA ILE A 202 4.49 14.61 -1.17
C ILE A 202 5.95 14.73 -0.73
N LEU A 203 6.89 14.23 -1.52
CA LEU A 203 8.32 14.34 -1.23
C LEU A 203 8.80 15.79 -1.29
N ALA A 204 8.34 16.59 -2.25
CA ALA A 204 8.67 18.01 -2.31
C ALA A 204 8.19 18.77 -1.06
N GLN A 205 7.00 18.46 -0.53
CA GLN A 205 6.51 19.00 0.74
C GLN A 205 7.36 18.56 1.94
N ALA A 206 7.96 17.38 1.86
CA ALA A 206 8.86 16.82 2.85
C ALA A 206 10.33 17.29 2.70
N GLY A 207 10.63 18.14 1.70
CA GLY A 207 11.98 18.63 1.41
C GLY A 207 12.88 17.62 0.68
N GLY A 208 12.31 16.56 0.11
CA GLY A 208 13.00 15.55 -0.69
C GLY A 208 12.61 15.59 -2.17
N ALA A 209 13.10 14.61 -2.93
CA ALA A 209 12.83 14.45 -4.36
C ALA A 209 12.53 12.99 -4.71
N LEU A 210 11.78 12.81 -5.80
CA LEU A 210 11.56 11.51 -6.44
C LEU A 210 12.44 11.44 -7.70
N GLU A 211 13.25 10.40 -7.82
CA GLU A 211 14.04 10.08 -9.00
C GLU A 211 13.55 8.75 -9.58
N THR A 212 13.50 8.65 -10.90
CA THR A 212 13.07 7.46 -11.66
C THR A 212 14.16 7.13 -12.68
N SER A 213 14.44 5.83 -12.85
CA SER A 213 15.48 5.32 -13.75
C SER A 213 15.04 4.05 -14.43
#